data_AF-A0A7Y4NET7-F1
#
_entry.id   AF-A0A7Y4NET7-F1
#
_cell.length_a   1.000
_cell.length_b   1.000
_cell.length_c   1.000
_cell.angle_alpha   90.00
_cell.angle_beta   90.00
_cell.angle_gamma   90.00
#
_symmetry.space_group_name_H-M   'P 1'
#
loop_
_entity.id
_entity.type
_entity.pdbx_description
1 polymer ?
#
loop_
_entity_poly.entity_id
_entity_poly.type
_entity_poly.pdbx_seq_one_letter_code
_entity_poly.pdbx_strand_id
1 'polypeptide(L)'
;MVFFCAAHWGQTPRIVRGALRELLRHPLETMMYSYTAAEYWQWAYKVSPADLPAAEAMLAEVREYLPSLDDHERRNTEGLLAFLERQRR
;
A
#
# COMPACT_ATOMS: atom_id res chain seq x y z
N MET A 1 11.17 5.16 3.71
CA MET A 1 10.85 6.26 4.66
C MET A 1 10.20 7.46 3.96
N VAL A 2 10.82 8.03 2.92
CA VAL A 2 10.29 9.22 2.21
C VAL A 2 8.86 9.04 1.69
N PHE A 3 8.55 7.88 1.11
CA PHE A 3 7.19 7.56 0.64
C PHE A 3 6.16 7.64 1.77
N PHE A 4 6.38 6.94 2.88
CA PHE A 4 5.47 6.94 4.04
C PHE A 4 5.25 8.35 4.60
N CYS A 5 6.31 9.16 4.70
CA CYS A 5 6.16 10.56 5.11
C CYS A 5 5.30 11.34 4.09
N ALA A 6 5.58 11.20 2.79
CA ALA A 6 4.85 11.92 1.75
C ALA A 6 3.36 11.53 1.72
N ALA A 7 3.05 10.24 1.85
CA ALA A 7 1.69 9.72 1.90
C ALA A 7 0.96 10.17 3.17
N HIS A 8 1.59 10.00 4.35
CA HIS A 8 1.03 10.37 5.65
C HIS A 8 0.67 11.87 5.74
N TRP A 9 1.55 12.73 5.24
CA TRP A 9 1.33 14.18 5.23
C TRP A 9 0.49 14.69 4.04
N GLY A 10 -0.12 13.78 3.26
CA GLY A 10 -1.04 14.15 2.18
C GLY A 10 -0.39 14.98 1.07
N GLN A 11 0.89 14.72 0.75
CA GLN A 11 1.62 15.46 -0.28
C GLN A 11 0.99 15.29 -1.66
N THR A 12 1.34 16.21 -2.57
CA THR A 12 0.81 16.20 -3.95
C THR A 12 1.12 14.88 -4.69
N PRO A 13 0.28 14.46 -5.65
CA PRO A 13 0.47 13.21 -6.40
C PRO A 13 1.86 13.08 -7.03
N ARG A 14 2.43 14.17 -7.55
CA ARG A 14 3.78 14.18 -8.13
C ARG A 14 4.84 13.70 -7.12
N ILE A 15 4.76 14.17 -5.88
CA ILE A 15 5.73 13.83 -4.83
C ILE A 15 5.54 12.38 -4.39
N VAL A 16 4.31 11.97 -4.12
CA VAL A 16 4.02 10.60 -3.65
C VAL A 16 4.38 9.56 -4.71
N ARG A 17 3.99 9.77 -5.98
CA ARG A 17 4.36 8.87 -7.09
C ARG A 17 5.87 8.79 -7.29
N GLY A 18 6.58 9.91 -7.15
CA GLY A 18 8.03 9.95 -7.25
C GLY A 18 8.70 9.14 -6.12
N ALA A 19 8.25 9.33 -4.88
CA ALA A 19 8.76 8.62 -3.73
C ALA A 19 8.42 7.12 -3.75
N LEU A 20 7.20 6.76 -4.21
CA LEU A 20 6.78 5.38 -4.40
C LEU A 20 7.65 4.69 -5.45
N ARG A 21 7.85 5.33 -6.61
CA ARG A 21 8.70 4.79 -7.67
C ARG A 21 10.09 4.51 -7.15
N GLU A 22 10.69 5.44 -6.43
CA GLU A 22 12.04 5.27 -5.88
C GLU A 22 12.10 4.12 -4.86
N LEU A 23 11.09 4.03 -3.96
CA LEU A 23 11.00 2.93 -3.01
C LEU A 23 10.95 1.56 -3.70
N LEU A 24 10.14 1.45 -4.76
CA LEU A 24 9.93 0.20 -5.50
C LEU A 24 11.10 -0.18 -6.43
N ARG A 25 12.16 0.64 -6.55
CA ARG A 25 13.39 0.25 -7.26
C ARG A 25 14.18 -0.81 -6.50
N HIS A 26 13.92 -0.94 -5.20
CA HIS A 26 14.52 -1.95 -4.35
C HIS A 26 13.49 -3.05 -4.05
N PRO A 27 13.89 -4.33 -4.05
CA PRO A 27 13.00 -5.40 -3.66
C PRO A 27 12.55 -5.18 -2.23
N LEU A 28 11.23 -5.11 -2.03
CA LEU A 28 10.63 -5.04 -0.71
C LEU A 28 10.32 -6.45 -0.23
N GLU A 29 10.60 -6.72 1.04
CA GLU A 29 10.04 -7.89 1.70
C GLU A 29 8.52 -7.80 1.72
N THR A 30 7.86 -8.95 1.72
CA THR A 30 6.41 -9.09 1.57
C THR A 30 5.63 -8.22 2.55
N MET A 31 6.08 -8.17 3.82
CA MET A 31 5.46 -7.33 4.85
C MET A 31 5.57 -5.83 4.52
N MET A 32 6.76 -5.37 4.10
CA MET A 32 6.98 -3.96 3.74
C MET A 32 6.19 -3.58 2.49
N TYR A 33 6.05 -4.51 1.53
CA TYR A 33 5.20 -4.31 0.36
C TYR A 33 3.73 -4.16 0.74
N SER A 34 3.20 -5.04 1.59
CA SER A 34 1.83 -4.96 2.13
C SER A 34 1.54 -3.59 2.77
N TYR A 35 2.44 -3.09 3.62
CA TYR A 35 2.29 -1.77 4.23
C TYR A 35 2.36 -0.63 3.21
N THR A 36 3.27 -0.73 2.24
CA THR A 36 3.40 0.27 1.18
C THR A 36 2.13 0.36 0.34
N ALA A 37 1.56 -0.78 -0.06
CA ALA A 37 0.32 -0.83 -0.82
C ALA A 37 -0.86 -0.25 -0.02
N ALA A 38 -0.97 -0.58 1.26
CA ALA A 38 -2.01 -0.05 2.14
C ALA A 38 -1.91 1.47 2.32
N GLU A 39 -0.71 1.97 2.58
CA GLU A 39 -0.47 3.42 2.73
C GLU A 39 -0.77 4.17 1.43
N TYR A 40 -0.37 3.60 0.28
CA TYR A 40 -0.66 4.19 -1.02
C TYR A 40 -2.16 4.25 -1.29
N TRP A 41 -2.89 3.18 -0.97
CA TRP A 41 -4.34 3.15 -1.12
C TRP A 41 -5.05 4.18 -0.24
N GLN A 42 -4.67 4.28 1.04
CA GLN A 42 -5.27 5.26 1.96
C GLN A 42 -5.03 6.71 1.52
N TRP A 43 -3.81 7.01 1.06
CA TRP A 43 -3.49 8.31 0.50
C TRP A 43 -4.29 8.56 -0.79
N ALA A 44 -4.33 7.61 -1.72
CA ALA A 44 -5.03 7.76 -3.00
C ALA A 44 -6.53 7.97 -2.80
N TYR A 45 -7.14 7.22 -1.89
CA TYR A 45 -8.56 7.35 -1.55
C TYR A 45 -8.92 8.76 -1.07
N LYS A 46 -8.03 9.41 -0.31
CA LYS A 46 -8.27 10.76 0.26
C LYS A 46 -7.83 11.90 -0.65
N VAL A 47 -6.72 11.73 -1.37
CA VAL A 47 -5.99 12.84 -2.02
C VAL A 47 -5.95 12.69 -3.53
N SER A 48 -5.89 11.48 -4.07
CA SER A 48 -5.77 11.26 -5.51
C SER A 48 -6.57 10.06 -6.02
N PRO A 49 -7.87 10.25 -6.29
CA PRO A 49 -8.70 9.18 -6.86
C PRO A 49 -8.21 8.64 -8.20
N ALA A 50 -7.39 9.40 -8.93
CA ALA A 50 -6.74 8.94 -10.15
C ALA A 50 -5.67 7.86 -9.91
N ASP A 51 -5.12 7.76 -8.69
CA ASP A 51 -4.12 6.76 -8.30
C ASP A 51 -4.73 5.51 -7.65
N LEU A 52 -6.01 5.55 -7.30
CA LEU A 52 -6.73 4.42 -6.69
C LEU A 52 -6.57 3.11 -7.48
N PRO A 53 -6.73 3.09 -8.82
CA PRO A 53 -6.55 1.85 -9.59
C PRO A 53 -5.15 1.24 -9.44
N ALA A 54 -4.10 2.07 -9.36
CA ALA A 54 -2.74 1.59 -9.18
C ALA A 54 -2.52 1.04 -7.76
N ALA A 55 -3.06 1.71 -6.75
CA ALA A 55 -2.99 1.22 -5.37
C ALA A 55 -3.79 -0.08 -5.18
N GLU A 56 -4.94 -0.21 -5.85
CA GLU A 56 -5.74 -1.44 -5.84
C GLU A 56 -5.03 -2.60 -6.52
N ALA A 57 -4.27 -2.35 -7.60
CA ALA A 57 -3.43 -3.37 -8.24
C ALA A 57 -2.34 -3.88 -7.29
N MET A 58 -1.66 -2.99 -6.55
CA MET A 58 -0.71 -3.41 -5.52
C MET A 58 -1.38 -4.25 -4.43
N LEU A 59 -2.58 -3.88 -3.97
CA LEU A 59 -3.34 -4.69 -3.02
C LEU A 59 -3.82 -6.02 -3.62
N ALA A 60 -4.00 -6.14 -4.93
CA ALA A 60 -4.29 -7.41 -5.59
C ALA A 60 -3.07 -8.33 -5.53
N GLU A 61 -1.88 -7.83 -5.84
CA GLU A 61 -0.62 -8.58 -5.68
C GLU A 61 -0.44 -9.04 -4.23
N VAL A 62 -0.78 -8.20 -3.25
CA VAL A 62 -0.77 -8.57 -1.83
C VAL A 62 -1.64 -9.80 -1.54
N ARG A 63 -2.82 -9.86 -2.16
CA ARG A 63 -3.73 -11.00 -2.00
C ARG A 63 -3.19 -12.27 -2.67
N GLU A 64 -2.44 -12.14 -3.76
CA GLU A 64 -1.89 -13.29 -4.49
C GLU A 64 -0.82 -14.03 -3.69
N TYR A 65 0.04 -13.33 -2.94
CA TYR A 65 1.08 -13.97 -2.15
C TYR A 65 0.64 -14.38 -0.73
N LEU A 66 -0.57 -14.02 -0.27
CA LEU A 66 -1.11 -14.43 1.04
C LEU A 66 -0.91 -15.92 1.36
N PRO A 67 -1.12 -16.87 0.43
CA PRO A 67 -0.94 -18.30 0.69
C PRO A 67 0.52 -18.72 0.94
N SER A 68 1.49 -17.89 0.55
CA SER A 68 2.93 -18.15 0.74
C SER A 68 3.50 -17.60 2.05
N LEU A 69 2.71 -16.80 2.77
CA LEU A 69 3.12 -16.21 4.05
C LEU A 69 3.05 -17.22 5.19
N ASP A 70 3.87 -16.99 6.22
CA ASP A 70 3.71 -17.72 7.47
C ASP A 70 2.40 -17.33 8.19
N ASP A 71 2.04 -18.10 9.22
CA ASP A 71 0.79 -17.91 9.97
C ASP A 71 0.66 -16.54 10.63
N HIS A 72 1.77 -15.95 11.06
CA HIS A 72 1.77 -14.65 11.72
C HIS A 72 1.65 -13.51 10.69
N GLU A 73 2.46 -13.56 9.64
CA GLU A 73 2.47 -12.60 8.54
C GLU A 73 1.13 -12.57 7.79
N ARG A 74 0.56 -13.74 7.54
CA ARG A 74 -0.76 -13.89 6.90
C ARG A 74 -1.85 -13.21 7.72
N ARG A 75 -1.95 -13.51 9.02
CA ARG A 75 -2.96 -12.89 9.92
C ARG A 75 -2.83 -11.37 9.98
N ASN A 76 -1.60 -10.86 10.03
CA ASN A 76 -1.35 -9.42 10.01
C ASN A 76 -1.79 -8.78 8.68
N THR A 77 -1.48 -9.43 7.56
CA THR A 77 -1.83 -8.95 6.22
C THR A 77 -3.35 -9.00 5.98
N GLU A 78 -4.03 -10.07 6.41
CA GLU A 78 -5.49 -10.18 6.37
C GLU A 78 -6.16 -9.10 7.22
N GLY A 79 -5.65 -8.85 8.43
CA GLY A 79 -6.14 -7.78 9.31
C GLY A 79 -6.01 -6.39 8.68
N LEU A 80 -4.90 -6.14 7.99
CA LEU A 80 -4.66 -4.91 7.22
C LEU A 80 -5.66 -4.76 6.07
N LEU A 81 -5.82 -5.80 5.23
CA LEU A 81 -6.76 -5.78 4.11
C LEU A 81 -8.21 -5.57 4.58
N ALA A 82 -8.63 -6.28 5.63
CA ALA A 82 -9.95 -6.12 6.22
C ALA A 82 -10.16 -4.72 6.80
N PHE A 83 -9.12 -4.09 7.35
CA PHE A 83 -9.18 -2.70 7.80
C PHE A 83 -9.41 -1.73 6.64
N LEU A 84 -8.70 -1.87 5.52
CA LEU A 84 -8.88 -1.02 4.34
C LEU A 84 -10.29 -1.18 3.74
N GLU A 85 -10.81 -2.40 3.67
CA GLU A 85 -12.18 -2.65 3.19
C GLU A 85 -13.24 -1.97 4.05
N ARG A 86 -13.03 -1.85 5.36
CA ARG A 86 -13.91 -1.08 6.24
C ARG A 86 -13.83 0.42 5.98
N GLN A 87 -12.66 0.96 5.64
CA GLN A 87 -12.51 2.38 5.32
C GLN A 87 -13.13 2.79 3.99
N ARG A 88 -13.37 1.83 3.09
CA ARG A 88 -14.04 2.05 1.81
C ARG A 88 -15.55 2.27 1.94
N ARG A 89 -16.16 1.92 3.09
CA ARG A 89 -17.60 2.07 3.36
C ARG A 89 -17.90 3.44 3.94
#